data_AF-A0A3N5TKI4-F1
#
_entry.id   AF-A0A3N5TKI4-F1
#
_cell.length_a   1.000
_cell.length_b   1.000
_cell.length_c   1.000
_cell.angle_alpha   90.00
_cell.angle_beta   90.00
_cell.angle_gamma   90.00
#
_symmetry.space_group_name_H-M   'P 1'
#
loop_
_entity.id
_entity.type
_entity.pdbx_description
1 polymer ?
#
loop_
_entity_poly.entity_id
_entity_poly.type
_entity_poly.pdbx_seq_one_letter_code
_entity_poly.pdbx_strand_id
1 'polypeptide(L)'
;MDIINAMQQRKSTRAYLAKKVSRRDIEEILSCAARAPSAINLQPWEFIVTHGDEKERLVRRLLKARLERQVKCGPGTEKPLPERISL
;
A
#
# COMPACT_ATOMS: atom_id res chain seq x y z
N MET A 1 7.82 -21.00 -5.99
CA MET A 1 8.84 -19.98 -6.29
C MET A 1 9.79 -19.91 -5.11
N ASP A 2 11.11 -19.86 -5.32
CA ASP A 2 12.07 -19.62 -4.25
C ASP A 2 12.14 -18.12 -3.87
N ILE A 3 12.86 -17.84 -2.78
CA ILE A 3 12.95 -16.50 -2.20
C ILE A 3 13.67 -15.48 -3.10
N ILE A 4 14.74 -15.89 -3.80
CA ILE A 4 15.51 -14.98 -4.65
C ILE A 4 14.66 -14.54 -5.83
N ASN A 5 13.98 -15.49 -6.47
CA ASN A 5 13.04 -15.22 -7.54
C ASN A 5 11.86 -14.34 -7.07
N ALA A 6 11.31 -14.60 -5.88
CA ALA A 6 10.27 -13.75 -5.27
C ALA A 6 10.70 -12.29 -5.09
N MET A 7 11.92 -12.07 -4.61
CA MET A 7 12.47 -10.73 -4.42
C MET A 7 12.69 -10.00 -5.75
N GLN A 8 13.21 -10.69 -6.77
CA GLN A 8 13.49 -10.10 -8.09
C GLN A 8 12.21 -9.76 -8.87
N GLN A 9 11.15 -10.56 -8.73
CA GLN A 9 9.89 -10.31 -9.44
C GLN A 9 9.03 -9.23 -8.79
N ARG A 10 9.29 -8.85 -7.53
CA ARG A 10 8.55 -7.80 -6.83
C ARG A 10 8.74 -6.46 -7.51
N LYS A 11 7.63 -5.82 -7.90
CA LYS A 11 7.61 -4.50 -8.54
C LYS A 11 6.64 -3.56 -7.84
N SER A 12 6.88 -2.25 -7.99
CA SER A 12 5.95 -1.21 -7.53
C SER A 12 4.75 -1.13 -8.47
N THR A 13 3.66 -1.81 -8.09
CA THR A 13 2.42 -1.88 -8.85
C THR A 13 1.55 -0.64 -8.62
N ARG A 14 1.02 -0.05 -9.71
CA ARG A 14 0.23 1.20 -9.66
C ARG A 14 -1.22 1.04 -10.15
N ALA A 15 -1.61 -0.16 -10.56
CA ALA A 15 -2.96 -0.50 -10.94
C ALA A 15 -3.29 -1.91 -10.43
N TYR A 16 -4.47 -2.07 -9.83
CA TYR A 16 -4.89 -3.31 -9.17
C TYR A 16 -6.22 -3.80 -9.74
N LEU A 17 -6.45 -5.10 -9.64
CA LEU A 17 -7.75 -5.70 -9.95
C LEU A 17 -8.76 -5.32 -8.86
N ALA A 18 -10.06 -5.39 -9.18
CA ALA A 18 -11.13 -5.25 -8.20
C ALA A 18 -11.22 -6.44 -7.21
N LYS A 19 -10.36 -7.45 -7.37
CA LYS A 19 -10.30 -8.64 -6.51
C LYS A 19 -9.87 -8.23 -5.09
N LYS A 20 -10.72 -8.53 -4.11
CA LYS A 20 -10.40 -8.34 -2.69
C LYS A 20 -9.36 -9.36 -2.24
N VAL A 21 -8.46 -8.93 -1.37
CA VAL A 21 -7.55 -9.81 -0.63
C VAL A 21 -8.29 -10.30 0.62
N SER A 22 -8.17 -11.58 0.96
CA SER A 22 -8.86 -12.12 2.13
C SER A 22 -8.23 -11.58 3.41
N ARG A 23 -9.01 -11.53 4.51
CA ARG A 23 -8.49 -11.12 5.81
C ARG A 23 -7.37 -12.05 6.30
N ARG A 24 -7.54 -13.36 6.08
CA ARG A 24 -6.55 -14.37 6.42
C ARG A 24 -5.21 -14.11 5.75
N ASP A 25 -5.21 -13.81 4.45
CA ASP A 25 -3.96 -13.55 3.72
C ASP A 25 -3.24 -12.31 4.28
N ILE A 26 -3.98 -11.27 4.65
CA ILE A 26 -3.42 -10.05 5.26
C ILE A 26 -2.78 -10.38 6.61
N GLU A 27 -3.47 -11.11 7.48
CA GLU A 27 -2.97 -11.49 8.80
C GLU A 27 -1.72 -12.38 8.70
N GLU A 28 -1.70 -13.32 7.76
CA GLU A 28 -0.53 -14.18 7.51
C GLU A 28 0.68 -13.39 7.02
N ILE A 29 0.48 -12.42 6.12
CA ILE A 29 1.54 -11.52 5.66
C ILE A 29 2.09 -10.68 6.81
N LEU A 30 1.20 -10.09 7.64
CA LEU A 30 1.62 -9.27 8.77
C LEU A 30 2.36 -10.08 9.83
N SER A 31 1.91 -11.31 10.11
CA SER A 31 2.59 -12.24 11.00
C SER A 31 4.01 -12.57 10.50
N CYS A 32 4.17 -12.76 9.18
CA CYS A 32 5.50 -12.94 8.59
C CYS A 32 6.35 -11.66 8.69
N ALA A 33 5.77 -10.50 8.41
CA ALA A 33 6.47 -9.20 8.45
C ALA A 33 6.96 -8.85 9.86
N ALA A 34 6.17 -9.17 10.89
CA ALA A 34 6.53 -8.99 12.30
C ALA A 34 7.71 -9.89 12.75
N ARG A 35 8.24 -10.77 11.90
CA ARG A 35 9.48 -11.51 12.19
C ARG A 35 10.73 -10.79 11.72
N ALA A 36 10.60 -9.61 11.10
CA ALA A 36 11.74 -8.81 10.69
C ALA A 36 12.61 -8.45 11.92
N PRO A 37 13.95 -8.52 11.81
CA PRO A 37 14.80 -8.11 12.91
C PRO A 37 14.60 -6.62 13.23
N SER A 38 14.65 -6.29 14.50
CA SER A 38 14.61 -4.91 14.99
C SER A 38 15.68 -4.71 16.07
N ALA A 39 16.11 -3.46 16.28
CA ALA A 39 17.08 -3.13 17.31
C ALA A 39 16.63 -3.70 18.66
N ILE A 40 17.51 -4.46 19.31
CA ILE A 40 17.25 -5.17 20.58
C ILE A 40 15.92 -5.96 20.63
N ASN A 41 15.41 -6.37 19.46
CA ASN A 41 14.10 -7.00 19.28
C ASN A 41 12.92 -6.19 19.87
N LEU A 42 12.95 -4.85 19.76
CA LEU A 42 11.86 -3.98 20.22
C LEU A 42 10.53 -4.23 19.52
N GLN A 43 10.57 -4.71 18.28
CA GLN A 43 9.38 -4.95 17.47
C GLN A 43 8.42 -3.73 17.42
N PRO A 44 8.93 -2.51 17.13
CA PRO A 44 8.18 -1.27 17.34
C PRO A 44 7.12 -1.01 16.27
N TRP A 45 6.82 -1.98 15.41
CA TRP A 45 5.90 -1.81 14.30
C TRP A 45 4.45 -1.72 14.79
N GLU A 46 3.75 -0.72 14.30
CA GLU A 46 2.31 -0.59 14.42
C GLU A 46 1.68 -0.68 13.03
N PHE A 47 0.70 -1.56 12.87
CA PHE A 47 0.03 -1.77 11.59
C PHE A 47 -1.40 -1.24 11.65
N ILE A 48 -1.71 -0.26 10.81
CA ILE A 48 -3.08 0.21 10.58
C ILE A 48 -3.53 -0.30 9.21
N VAL A 49 -4.50 -1.22 9.21
CA VAL A 49 -5.06 -1.81 7.99
C VAL A 49 -6.41 -1.17 7.68
N THR A 50 -6.56 -0.59 6.49
CA THR A 50 -7.87 -0.15 5.98
C THR A 50 -8.37 -1.13 4.93
N HIS A 51 -9.62 -1.58 5.08
CA HIS A 51 -10.26 -2.56 4.21
C HIS A 51 -11.69 -2.13 3.88
N GLY A 52 -12.23 -2.62 2.77
CA GLY A 52 -13.62 -2.34 2.36
C GLY A 52 -13.91 -0.84 2.29
N ASP A 53 -15.01 -0.44 2.93
CA ASP A 53 -15.53 0.93 2.86
C ASP A 53 -14.59 1.95 3.52
N GLU A 54 -13.88 1.57 4.59
CA GLU A 54 -12.91 2.46 5.24
C GLU A 54 -11.71 2.77 4.35
N LYS A 55 -11.28 1.80 3.52
CA LYS A 55 -10.26 2.03 2.50
C LYS A 55 -10.76 3.08 1.49
N GLU A 56 -11.99 2.97 1.03
CA GLU A 56 -12.55 3.95 0.08
C GLU A 56 -12.73 5.33 0.70
N ARG A 57 -13.17 5.38 1.96
CA ARG A 57 -13.28 6.62 2.72
C ARG A 57 -11.91 7.31 2.84
N LEU A 58 -10.85 6.56 3.14
CA LEU A 58 -9.49 7.09 3.17
C LEU A 58 -9.06 7.62 1.79
N VAL A 59 -9.29 6.87 0.71
CA VAL A 59 -8.98 7.29 -0.67
C VAL A 59 -9.67 8.61 -1.01
N ARG A 60 -10.99 8.73 -0.74
CA ARG A 60 -11.74 9.98 -0.99
C ARG A 60 -11.13 11.18 -0.26
N ARG A 61 -10.73 11.00 1.01
CA ARG A 61 -10.08 12.07 1.80
C ARG A 61 -8.71 12.46 1.24
N LEU A 62 -7.91 11.49 0.80
CA LEU A 62 -6.60 11.74 0.23
C LEU A 62 -6.69 12.47 -1.13
N LEU A 63 -7.66 12.09 -1.97
CA LEU A 63 -7.92 12.79 -3.24
C LEU A 63 -8.35 14.24 -3.00
N LYS A 64 -9.27 14.48 -2.06
CA LYS A 64 -9.68 15.83 -1.66
C LYS A 64 -8.49 16.67 -1.19
N ALA A 65 -7.69 16.14 -0.26
CA ALA A 65 -6.52 16.84 0.28
C ALA A 65 -5.47 17.13 -0.81
N ARG A 66 -5.28 16.23 -1.78
CA ARG A 66 -4.39 16.43 -2.92
C ARG A 66 -4.87 17.59 -3.80
N LEU A 67 -6.17 17.65 -4.10
CA LEU A 67 -6.75 18.72 -4.92
C LEU A 67 -6.61 20.08 -4.23
N GLU A 68 -6.88 20.14 -2.93
CA GLU A 68 -6.81 21.38 -2.14
C GLU A 68 -5.37 21.91 -1.99
N ARG A 69 -4.39 21.02 -1.77
CA ARG A 69 -3.02 21.43 -1.42
C ARG A 69 -2.05 21.45 -2.61
N GLN A 70 -2.46 20.94 -3.78
CA GLN A 70 -1.62 20.77 -4.97
C GLN A 70 -0.25 20.12 -4.71
N VAL A 71 -0.17 19.26 -3.68
CA VAL A 71 1.09 18.63 -3.27
C VAL A 71 1.46 17.56 -4.31
N LYS A 72 2.62 17.73 -4.95
CA LYS A 72 3.22 16.71 -5.81
C LYS A 72 3.70 15.53 -4.97
N CYS A 73 3.58 14.31 -5.51
CA CYS A 73 4.03 13.09 -4.81
C CYS A 73 5.57 12.93 -4.79
N GLY A 74 6.31 13.81 -5.47
CA GLY A 74 7.76 13.90 -5.47
C GLY A 74 8.27 14.77 -6.63
N PRO A 75 9.58 15.09 -6.67
CA PRO A 75 10.17 15.73 -7.85
C PRO A 75 10.01 14.81 -9.07
N GLY A 76 9.50 15.37 -10.19
CA GLY A 76 9.28 14.63 -11.44
C GLY A 76 8.02 13.76 -11.51
N THR A 77 7.12 13.80 -10.52
CA THR A 77 5.82 13.10 -10.59
C THR A 77 4.80 13.94 -11.37
N GLU A 78 5.03 14.12 -12.67
CA GLU A 78 4.14 14.89 -13.55
C GLU A 78 3.13 14.02 -14.30
N LYS A 79 3.40 12.71 -14.40
CA LYS A 79 2.49 11.80 -15.10
C LYS A 79 1.16 11.72 -14.34
N PRO A 80 0.02 12.00 -15.00
CA PRO A 80 -1.29 11.89 -14.37
C PRO A 80 -1.55 10.44 -13.94
N LEU A 81 -2.38 10.28 -12.91
CA LEU A 81 -2.87 8.96 -12.55
C LEU A 81 -3.65 8.37 -13.75
N PRO A 82 -3.64 7.05 -13.95
CA PRO A 82 -4.46 6.42 -14.99
C PRO A 82 -5.93 6.87 -14.86
N GLU A 83 -6.63 7.06 -15.98
CA GLU A 83 -8.04 7.55 -16.00
C GLU A 83 -8.98 6.75 -15.09
N ARG A 84 -8.73 5.45 -14.90
CA ARG A 84 -9.49 4.61 -13.98
C ARG A 84 -9.42 5.05 -12.49
N ILE A 85 -8.41 5.84 -12.13
CA ILE A 85 -8.10 6.29 -10.76
C ILE A 85 -8.24 7.82 -10.64
N SER A 86 -8.14 8.53 -11.76
CA SER A 86 -8.39 9.96 -11.85
C SER A 86 -9.90 10.19 -11.92
N LEU A 87 -10.50 10.56 -10.79
CA LEU A 87 -11.86 11.10 -10.75
C LEU A 87 -11.95 12.42 -11.53
#